data_AF-A0A7Y3DNK8-F1
#
_entry.id   AF-A0A7Y3DNK8-F1
#
_cell.length_a   1.000
_cell.length_b   1.000
_cell.length_c   1.000
_cell.angle_alpha   90.00
_cell.angle_beta   90.00
_cell.angle_gamma   90.00
#
_symmetry.space_group_name_H-M   'P 1'
#
loop_
_entity.id
_entity.type
_entity.pdbx_description
1 polymer ?
#
loop_
_entity_poly.entity_id
_entity_poly.type
_entity_poly.pdbx_seq_one_letter_code
_entity_poly.pdbx_strand_id
1 'polypeptide(L)'
;MSIKELEQMAATIRCDIIEMICTAQAGHPGGSLSATDIVTALYFRIMQIDPENPQWLDRDRFILSKGHACPVWYAALAERGYFDKSHLGTLRQLNSILQGHPDMHKTPGIDMTAGSLGHGLSAGVGMALSGKLQKKEFNVWIVIGDGESQEGSIWEA
;
A
#
# COMPACT_ATOMS: atom_id res chain seq x y z
N MET A 1 13.08 -10.19 -7.92
CA MET A 1 12.85 -11.55 -7.41
C MET A 1 12.35 -12.48 -8.51
N SER A 2 12.74 -13.76 -8.46
CA SER A 2 12.13 -14.86 -9.23
C SER A 2 10.69 -15.15 -8.77
N ILE A 3 9.92 -15.96 -9.51
CA ILE A 3 8.55 -16.31 -9.11
C ILE A 3 8.53 -17.01 -7.75
N LYS A 4 9.43 -17.99 -7.55
CA LYS A 4 9.54 -18.72 -6.28
C LYS A 4 9.90 -17.80 -5.09
N GLU A 5 10.77 -16.83 -5.32
CA GLU A 5 11.10 -15.83 -4.29
C GLU A 5 9.92 -14.92 -3.97
N LEU A 6 9.11 -14.55 -4.97
CA LEU A 6 7.88 -13.78 -4.76
C LEU A 6 6.82 -14.57 -3.99
N GLU A 7 6.65 -15.86 -4.27
CA GLU A 7 5.74 -16.74 -3.51
C GLU A 7 6.16 -16.83 -2.04
N GLN A 8 7.47 -16.95 -1.79
CA GLN A 8 8.01 -16.96 -0.43
C GLN A 8 7.82 -15.61 0.28
N MET A 9 8.08 -14.50 -0.41
CA MET A 9 7.85 -13.15 0.14
C MET A 9 6.37 -12.91 0.43
N ALA A 10 5.48 -13.36 -0.46
CA ALA A 10 4.04 -13.28 -0.26
C ALA A 10 3.60 -14.13 0.95
N ALA A 11 4.23 -15.27 1.22
CA ALA A 11 3.98 -16.06 2.42
C ALA A 11 4.44 -15.30 3.68
N THR A 12 5.63 -14.69 3.66
CA THR A 12 6.13 -13.84 4.76
C THR A 12 5.16 -12.68 5.06
N ILE A 13 4.73 -11.94 4.03
CA ILE A 13 3.78 -10.84 4.17
C ILE A 13 2.44 -11.32 4.77
N ARG A 14 1.95 -12.52 4.42
CA ARG A 14 0.75 -13.08 5.05
C ARG A 14 0.93 -13.34 6.54
N CYS A 15 2.10 -13.85 6.96
CA CYS A 15 2.42 -14.02 8.38
C CYS A 15 2.45 -12.67 9.10
N ASP A 16 3.15 -11.67 8.53
CA ASP A 16 3.22 -10.32 9.09
C ASP A 16 1.83 -9.70 9.26
N ILE A 17 0.93 -9.86 8.28
CA ILE A 17 -0.47 -9.39 8.35
C ILE A 17 -1.18 -10.02 9.56
N ILE A 18 -1.08 -11.33 9.72
CA ILE A 18 -1.74 -12.06 10.81
C ILE A 18 -1.18 -11.61 12.16
N GLU A 19 0.14 -11.54 12.30
CA GLU A 19 0.81 -11.11 13.53
C GLU A 19 0.46 -9.68 13.92
N MET A 20 0.45 -8.73 12.97
CA MET A 20 0.02 -7.36 13.20
C MET A 20 -1.40 -7.28 13.74
N ILE A 21 -2.34 -7.95 13.07
CA ILE A 21 -3.76 -7.87 13.40
C ILE A 21 -4.03 -8.57 14.74
N CYS A 22 -3.40 -9.72 14.99
CA CYS A 22 -3.48 -10.41 16.26
C CYS A 22 -2.90 -9.56 17.39
N THR A 23 -1.76 -8.90 17.19
CA THR A 23 -1.17 -8.03 18.22
C THR A 23 -2.04 -6.81 18.51
N ALA A 24 -2.59 -6.19 17.47
CA ALA A 24 -3.45 -5.02 17.59
C ALA A 24 -4.85 -5.34 18.13
N GLN A 25 -5.27 -6.62 18.12
CA GLN A 25 -6.64 -7.07 18.40
C GLN A 25 -7.70 -6.37 17.53
N ALA A 26 -7.29 -5.82 16.38
CA ALA A 26 -8.12 -5.05 15.46
C ALA A 26 -7.47 -4.97 14.07
N GLY A 27 -8.27 -5.14 13.02
CA GLY A 27 -7.82 -5.01 11.64
C GLY A 27 -8.68 -5.80 10.65
N HIS A 28 -8.29 -5.81 9.38
CA HIS A 28 -9.06 -6.43 8.29
C HIS A 28 -8.22 -7.52 7.60
N PRO A 29 -8.21 -8.76 8.13
CA PRO A 29 -7.34 -9.82 7.61
C PRO A 29 -7.72 -10.23 6.20
N GLY A 30 -9.02 -10.47 5.93
CA GLY A 30 -9.48 -10.97 4.62
C GLY A 30 -9.08 -10.07 3.45
N GLY A 31 -9.35 -8.77 3.55
CA GLY A 31 -9.01 -7.80 2.51
C GLY A 31 -7.50 -7.61 2.29
N SER A 32 -6.69 -7.83 3.33
CA SER A 32 -5.23 -7.75 3.29
C SER A 32 -4.62 -8.99 2.66
N LEU A 33 -5.04 -10.18 3.12
CA LEU A 33 -4.58 -11.47 2.61
C LEU A 33 -4.93 -11.66 1.12
N SER A 34 -6.10 -11.17 0.68
CA SER A 34 -6.51 -11.29 -0.73
C SER A 34 -5.69 -10.42 -1.68
N ALA A 35 -5.08 -9.33 -1.20
CA ALA A 35 -4.27 -8.44 -2.02
C ALA A 35 -2.77 -8.81 -2.03
N THR A 36 -2.36 -9.79 -1.22
CA THR A 36 -0.93 -10.03 -0.93
C THR A 36 -0.10 -10.35 -2.18
N ASP A 37 -0.58 -11.21 -3.08
CA ASP A 37 0.22 -11.60 -4.26
C ASP A 37 0.45 -10.41 -5.21
N ILE A 38 -0.59 -9.60 -5.46
CA ILE A 38 -0.51 -8.41 -6.31
C ILE A 38 0.44 -7.38 -5.70
N VAL A 39 0.28 -7.08 -4.40
CA VAL A 39 1.14 -6.11 -3.71
C VAL A 39 2.60 -6.59 -3.69
N THR A 40 2.83 -7.89 -3.48
CA THR A 40 4.16 -8.47 -3.50
C THR A 40 4.79 -8.37 -4.90
N ALA A 41 4.07 -8.71 -5.95
CA ALA A 41 4.58 -8.58 -7.32
C ALA A 41 4.92 -7.12 -7.67
N LEU A 42 4.07 -6.18 -7.25
CA LEU A 42 4.30 -4.75 -7.45
C LEU A 42 5.57 -4.28 -6.74
N TYR A 43 5.67 -4.46 -5.42
CA TYR A 43 6.77 -3.90 -4.62
C TYR A 43 8.13 -4.57 -4.84
N PHE A 44 8.16 -5.85 -5.20
CA PHE A 44 9.40 -6.65 -5.24
C PHE A 44 9.85 -7.05 -6.64
N ARG A 45 9.10 -6.64 -7.68
CA ARG A 45 9.48 -6.94 -9.07
C ARG A 45 9.08 -5.88 -10.10
N ILE A 46 7.89 -5.30 -10.02
CA ILE A 46 7.35 -4.47 -11.10
C ILE A 46 7.68 -3.00 -10.90
N MET A 47 7.42 -2.47 -9.70
CA MET A 47 7.52 -1.04 -9.44
C MET A 47 8.98 -0.56 -9.42
N GLN A 48 9.22 0.56 -10.09
CA GLN A 48 10.46 1.29 -10.00
C GLN A 48 10.45 2.19 -8.76
N ILE A 49 10.98 1.70 -7.65
CA ILE A 49 10.97 2.38 -6.35
C ILE A 49 12.31 2.25 -5.63
N ASP A 50 12.58 3.20 -4.74
CA ASP A 50 13.75 3.23 -3.88
C ASP A 50 13.30 3.46 -2.41
N PRO A 51 13.46 2.46 -1.51
CA PRO A 51 13.10 2.61 -0.10
C PRO A 51 14.02 3.59 0.66
N GLU A 52 15.24 3.81 0.20
CA GLU A 52 16.17 4.79 0.79
C GLU A 52 15.84 6.23 0.35
N ASN A 53 15.10 6.37 -0.74
CA ASN A 53 14.57 7.64 -1.23
C ASN A 53 13.05 7.60 -1.51
N PRO A 54 12.20 7.53 -0.47
CA PRO A 54 10.74 7.46 -0.63
C PRO A 54 10.12 8.68 -1.32
N GLN A 55 10.84 9.79 -1.42
CA GLN A 55 10.39 11.03 -2.06
C GLN A 55 10.96 11.21 -3.48
N TRP A 56 11.61 10.19 -4.04
CA TRP A 56 12.09 10.21 -5.41
C TRP A 56 10.95 10.58 -6.37
N LEU A 57 11.10 11.69 -7.09
CA LEU A 57 10.03 12.24 -7.91
C LEU A 57 9.58 11.29 -9.03
N ASP A 58 10.51 10.56 -9.63
CA ASP A 58 10.26 9.73 -10.82
C ASP A 58 9.95 8.26 -10.50
N ARG A 59 9.76 7.91 -9.23
CA ARG A 59 9.39 6.54 -8.84
C ARG A 59 7.97 6.17 -9.26
N ASP A 60 7.67 4.89 -9.37
CA ASP A 60 6.28 4.45 -9.46
C ASP A 60 5.52 4.76 -8.16
N ARG A 61 4.23 5.07 -8.30
CA ARG A 61 3.32 5.35 -7.18
C ARG A 61 2.37 4.19 -6.96
N PHE A 62 1.97 3.94 -5.73
CA PHE A 62 1.01 2.91 -5.36
C PHE A 62 -0.03 3.43 -4.38
N ILE A 63 -1.31 3.15 -4.65
CA ILE A 63 -2.43 3.50 -3.79
C ILE A 63 -3.25 2.25 -3.49
N LEU A 64 -3.32 1.85 -2.22
CA LEU A 64 -4.30 0.88 -1.74
C LEU A 64 -5.60 1.63 -1.40
N SER A 65 -6.44 1.88 -2.41
CA SER A 65 -7.68 2.66 -2.29
C SER A 65 -8.65 2.04 -1.29
N LYS A 66 -8.72 0.70 -1.28
CA LYS A 66 -9.33 -0.12 -0.22
C LYS A 66 -8.53 -0.08 1.10
N GLY A 67 -8.36 1.13 1.66
CA GLY A 67 -7.39 1.44 2.73
C GLY A 67 -7.59 0.66 4.03
N HIS A 68 -8.76 0.07 4.27
CA HIS A 68 -8.99 -0.83 5.40
C HIS A 68 -8.03 -2.04 5.39
N ALA A 69 -7.55 -2.44 4.21
CA ALA A 69 -6.57 -3.51 3.99
C ALA A 69 -5.11 -3.07 4.17
N CYS A 70 -4.83 -1.92 4.79
CA CYS A 70 -3.48 -1.39 4.98
C CYS A 70 -2.43 -2.32 5.61
N PRO A 71 -2.75 -3.38 6.41
CA PRO A 71 -1.73 -4.32 6.86
C PRO A 71 -0.87 -4.92 5.73
N VAL A 72 -1.44 -5.23 4.56
CA VAL A 72 -0.64 -5.75 3.43
C VAL A 72 0.36 -4.71 2.91
N TRP A 73 -0.03 -3.44 2.91
CA TRP A 73 0.81 -2.35 2.44
C TRP A 73 1.94 -2.07 3.42
N TYR A 74 1.63 -2.04 4.72
CA TYR A 74 2.62 -1.86 5.77
C TYR A 74 3.65 -3.00 5.80
N ALA A 75 3.20 -4.26 5.70
CA ALA A 75 4.09 -5.41 5.63
C ALA A 75 5.01 -5.33 4.40
N ALA A 76 4.47 -5.03 3.22
CA ALA A 76 5.27 -4.88 2.00
C ALA A 76 6.30 -3.73 2.12
N LEU A 77 5.93 -2.59 2.70
CA LEU A 77 6.85 -1.47 2.92
C LEU A 77 7.96 -1.82 3.91
N ALA A 78 7.64 -2.50 5.00
CA ALA A 78 8.64 -2.94 5.99
C ALA A 78 9.62 -3.95 5.38
N GLU A 79 9.11 -4.97 4.68
CA GLU A 79 9.92 -5.96 3.97
C GLU A 79 10.75 -5.35 2.83
N ARG A 80 10.26 -4.27 2.23
CA ARG A 80 11.00 -3.53 1.21
C ARG A 80 12.05 -2.59 1.80
N GLY A 81 12.05 -2.36 3.11
CA GLY A 81 13.04 -1.56 3.83
C GLY A 81 12.70 -0.08 3.98
N TYR A 82 11.42 0.32 3.84
CA TYR A 82 11.01 1.72 4.07
C TYR A 82 11.08 2.14 5.54
N PHE A 83 10.96 1.16 6.44
CA PHE A 83 11.10 1.32 7.89
C PHE A 83 11.36 -0.03 8.54
N ASP A 84 11.78 -0.02 9.80
CA ASP A 84 12.11 -1.24 10.55
C ASP A 84 10.86 -2.11 10.82
N LYS A 85 10.99 -3.44 10.64
CA LYS A 85 9.87 -4.38 10.86
C LYS A 85 9.30 -4.36 12.27
N SER A 86 10.05 -3.92 13.29
CA SER A 86 9.55 -3.79 14.67
C SER A 86 8.34 -2.85 14.78
N HIS A 87 8.16 -1.92 13.83
CA HIS A 87 6.97 -1.07 13.79
C HIS A 87 5.68 -1.85 13.51
N LEU A 88 5.73 -3.01 12.84
CA LEU A 88 4.54 -3.79 12.49
C LEU A 88 3.70 -4.14 13.75
N GLY A 89 4.35 -4.51 14.86
CA GLY A 89 3.68 -4.79 16.13
C GLY A 89 2.98 -3.59 16.79
N THR A 90 3.14 -2.38 16.25
CA THR A 90 2.55 -1.15 16.78
C THR A 90 1.28 -0.72 16.03
N LEU A 91 0.78 -1.52 15.08
CA LEU A 91 -0.44 -1.24 14.32
C LEU A 91 -1.57 -0.75 15.24
N ARG A 92 -2.20 0.38 14.87
CA ARG A 92 -3.33 1.02 15.58
C ARG A 92 -3.03 1.52 17.00
N GLN A 93 -1.79 1.44 17.48
CA GLN A 93 -1.42 2.02 18.76
C GLN A 93 -1.28 3.55 18.67
N LEU A 94 -1.51 4.22 19.79
CA LEU A 94 -1.30 5.65 19.90
C LEU A 94 0.14 6.01 19.52
N ASN A 95 0.32 7.07 18.73
CA ASN A 95 1.61 7.55 18.22
C ASN A 95 2.35 6.59 17.27
N SER A 96 1.78 5.44 16.91
CA SER A 96 2.37 4.60 15.87
C SER A 96 2.39 5.31 14.52
N ILE A 97 3.39 5.01 13.70
CA ILE A 97 3.34 5.38 12.28
C ILE A 97 2.24 4.59 11.55
N LEU A 98 1.96 3.35 11.97
CA LEU A 98 1.01 2.44 11.35
C LEU A 98 -0.41 2.63 11.90
N GLN A 99 -1.15 3.55 11.27
CA GLN A 99 -2.53 3.85 11.64
C GLN A 99 -3.53 2.79 11.12
N GLY A 100 -4.76 2.81 11.64
CA GLY A 100 -5.81 1.84 11.26
C GLY A 100 -6.30 1.94 9.80
N HIS A 101 -5.93 3.02 9.13
CA HIS A 101 -6.00 3.30 7.70
C HIS A 101 -4.68 4.01 7.31
N PRO A 102 -4.18 3.89 6.07
CA PRO A 102 -2.89 4.44 5.70
C PRO A 102 -2.91 5.97 5.77
N ASP A 103 -1.83 6.55 6.33
CA ASP A 103 -1.63 7.98 6.50
C ASP A 103 -0.28 8.37 5.88
N MET A 104 -0.31 9.13 4.80
CA MET A 104 0.89 9.53 4.04
C MET A 104 1.80 10.48 4.80
N HIS A 105 1.32 11.11 5.87
CA HIS A 105 2.12 12.01 6.69
C HIS A 105 2.85 11.28 7.82
N LYS A 106 2.46 10.04 8.13
CA LYS A 106 3.05 9.26 9.23
C LYS A 106 3.92 8.11 8.75
N THR A 107 3.55 7.44 7.66
CA THR A 107 4.23 6.22 7.21
C THR A 107 5.04 6.47 5.95
N PRO A 108 6.38 6.30 5.98
CA PRO A 108 7.22 6.39 4.80
C PRO A 108 6.76 5.42 3.69
N GLY A 109 6.68 5.91 2.46
CA GLY A 109 6.30 5.12 1.28
C GLY A 109 4.79 5.01 1.00
N ILE A 110 3.93 5.57 1.85
CA ILE A 110 2.50 5.75 1.56
C ILE A 110 2.32 6.97 0.66
N ASP A 111 1.77 6.77 -0.53
CA ASP A 111 1.56 7.84 -1.51
C ASP A 111 0.28 8.66 -1.28
N MET A 112 -0.67 8.10 -0.55
CA MET A 112 -1.96 8.73 -0.29
C MET A 112 -2.56 8.21 1.02
N THR A 113 -3.08 9.11 1.84
CA THR A 113 -3.99 8.74 2.93
C THR A 113 -5.28 8.16 2.34
N ALA A 114 -5.64 6.94 2.73
CA ALA A 114 -6.84 6.25 2.23
C ALA A 114 -7.71 5.75 3.38
N GLY A 115 -8.88 5.16 3.08
CA GLY A 115 -9.79 4.57 4.07
C GLY A 115 -11.25 4.92 3.83
N SER A 116 -11.52 6.14 3.35
CA SER A 116 -12.81 6.46 2.74
C SER A 116 -12.81 5.89 1.32
N LEU A 117 -13.67 4.91 1.07
CA LEU A 117 -13.76 4.26 -0.23
C LEU A 117 -14.07 5.28 -1.33
N GLY A 118 -13.57 5.03 -2.53
CA GLY A 118 -13.85 5.79 -3.75
C GLY A 118 -12.83 6.90 -4.05
N HIS A 119 -12.01 7.27 -3.07
CA HIS A 119 -11.12 8.44 -3.19
C HIS A 119 -9.77 8.13 -3.84
N GLY A 120 -9.25 6.91 -3.66
CA GLY A 120 -7.89 6.59 -4.10
C GLY A 120 -7.72 6.52 -5.61
N LEU A 121 -8.77 6.11 -6.35
CA LEU A 121 -8.74 6.17 -7.82
C LEU A 121 -8.63 7.60 -8.32
N SER A 122 -9.49 8.51 -7.83
CA SER A 122 -9.48 9.92 -8.21
C SER A 122 -8.12 10.58 -7.90
N ALA A 123 -7.56 10.33 -6.71
CA ALA A 123 -6.23 10.83 -6.35
C ALA A 123 -5.14 10.28 -7.28
N GLY A 124 -5.18 8.99 -7.59
CA GLY A 124 -4.23 8.34 -8.50
C GLY A 124 -4.32 8.83 -9.94
N VAL A 125 -5.53 9.12 -10.44
CA VAL A 125 -5.73 9.80 -11.74
C VAL A 125 -5.06 11.17 -11.73
N GLY A 126 -5.20 11.94 -10.64
CA GLY A 126 -4.49 13.21 -10.45
C GLY A 126 -2.96 13.05 -10.49
N MET A 127 -2.41 12.04 -9.82
CA MET A 127 -0.97 11.73 -9.85
C MET A 127 -0.49 11.39 -11.27
N ALA A 128 -1.25 10.57 -12.00
CA ALA A 128 -0.92 10.18 -13.37
C ALA A 128 -1.00 11.37 -14.33
N LEU A 129 -2.01 12.22 -14.20
CA LEU A 129 -2.17 13.44 -14.99
C LEU A 129 -1.00 14.41 -14.77
N SER A 130 -0.57 14.58 -13.51
CA SER A 130 0.59 15.38 -13.15
C SER A 130 1.88 14.85 -13.81
N GLY A 131 2.09 13.53 -13.77
CA GLY A 131 3.21 12.87 -14.45
C GLY A 131 3.21 13.14 -15.95
N LYS A 132 2.05 12.98 -16.61
CA LYS A 132 1.89 13.23 -18.05
C LYS A 132 2.18 14.68 -18.43
N LEU A 133 1.66 15.65 -17.67
CA LEU A 133 1.90 17.08 -17.90
C LEU A 133 3.39 17.44 -17.78
N GLN A 134 4.10 16.76 -16.88
CA GLN A 134 5.52 16.96 -16.63
C GLN A 134 6.43 16.06 -17.47
N LYS A 135 5.88 15.29 -18.44
CA LYS A 135 6.60 14.32 -19.27
C LYS A 135 7.43 13.33 -18.45
N LYS A 136 6.83 12.82 -17.37
CA LYS A 136 7.38 11.75 -16.54
C LYS A 136 6.85 10.40 -17.03
N GLU A 137 7.68 9.37 -16.88
CA GLU A 137 7.40 8.02 -17.38
C GLU A 137 7.02 7.03 -16.25
N PHE A 138 6.78 7.52 -15.03
CA PHE A 138 6.36 6.67 -13.93
C PHE A 138 4.91 6.20 -14.08
N ASN A 139 4.60 5.07 -13.47
CA ASN A 139 3.26 4.49 -13.39
C ASN A 139 2.62 4.79 -12.04
N VAL A 140 1.28 4.85 -12.03
CA VAL A 140 0.47 4.92 -10.81
C VAL A 140 -0.37 3.65 -10.73
N TRP A 141 -0.09 2.83 -9.72
CA TRP A 141 -0.76 1.56 -9.47
C TRP A 141 -1.83 1.75 -8.40
N ILE A 142 -3.06 1.32 -8.65
CA ILE A 142 -4.18 1.54 -7.73
C ILE A 142 -4.92 0.21 -7.57
N VAL A 143 -5.15 -0.18 -6.31
CA VAL A 143 -5.94 -1.37 -5.97
C VAL A 143 -7.23 -0.90 -5.30
N ILE A 144 -8.36 -1.21 -5.93
CA ILE A 144 -9.71 -0.92 -5.41
C ILE A 144 -10.39 -2.19 -4.89
N GLY A 145 -11.38 -2.01 -4.02
CA GLY A 145 -12.29 -3.07 -3.57
C GLY A 145 -13.58 -3.16 -4.38
N ASP A 146 -14.37 -4.21 -4.17
CA ASP A 146 -15.70 -4.37 -4.77
C ASP A 146 -16.75 -3.41 -4.19
N GLY A 147 -16.78 -3.24 -2.87
CA GLY A 147 -17.59 -2.23 -2.21
C GLY A 147 -17.17 -0.81 -2.59
N GLU A 148 -15.89 -0.62 -2.92
CA GLU A 148 -15.39 0.66 -3.41
C GLU A 148 -15.86 0.98 -4.83
N SER A 149 -15.93 -0.01 -5.72
CA SER A 149 -16.47 0.15 -7.09
C SER A 149 -17.92 0.61 -7.15
N GLN A 150 -18.63 0.60 -6.01
CA GLN A 150 -20.01 1.09 -5.89
C GLN A 150 -20.08 2.60 -5.59
N GLU A 151 -18.96 3.21 -5.18
CA GLU A 151 -18.89 4.65 -4.96
C GLU A 151 -18.95 5.40 -6.30
N GLY A 152 -19.79 6.43 -6.36
CA GLY A 152 -19.95 7.25 -7.58
C GLY A 152 -18.64 7.88 -8.06
N SER A 153 -17.77 8.26 -7.12
CA SER A 153 -16.46 8.84 -7.41
C SER A 153 -15.52 7.91 -8.17
N ILE A 154 -15.71 6.58 -8.13
CA ILE A 154 -14.97 5.65 -8.98
C ILE A 154 -15.34 5.81 -10.45
N TRP A 155 -16.60 6.15 -10.74
CA TRP A 155 -17.11 6.32 -12.11
C TRP A 155 -16.86 7.72 -12.67
N GLU A 156 -16.69 8.71 -11.79
CA GLU A 156 -16.32 10.08 -12.16
C GLU A 156 -14.82 10.23 -12.49
N ALA A 157 -13.96 9.44 -11.83
CA ALA A 157 -12.50 9.47 -11.97
C ALA A 157 -12.02 8.93 -13.32
#